data_AF-A0A080ZP01-F1
#
_entry.id   AF-A0A080ZP01-F1
#
_cell.length_a   1.000
_cell.length_b   1.000
_cell.length_c   1.000
_cell.angle_alpha   90.00
_cell.angle_beta   90.00
_cell.angle_gamma   90.00
#
_symmetry.space_group_name_H-M   'P 1'
#
loop_
_entity.id
_entity.type
_entity.pdbx_description
1 polymer ?
#
loop_
_entity_poly.entity_id
_entity_poly.type
_entity_poly.pdbx_seq_one_letter_code
_entity_poly.pdbx_strand_id
1 'polypeptide(L)'
;TGVVVTGNNFQNTSSLRCKFGERATAAATFINSTQFTCISPSGLNEGDVYVEITNHGLFGESIFTSSRNVFTYDPEMKIDSVFPSSGPITGNFSVQITGGPF
;
A
#
# COMPACT_ATOMS: atom_id res chain seq x y z
N THR A 1 -2.42 -1.52 -1.61
CA THR A 1 -1.88 -1.07 -2.91
C THR A 1 -0.82 -2.04 -3.40
N GLY A 2 -0.71 -2.27 -4.71
CA GLY A 2 0.38 -3.08 -5.28
C GLY A 2 1.68 -2.28 -5.33
N VAL A 3 2.74 -2.80 -4.72
CA VAL A 3 4.06 -2.17 -4.64
C VAL A 3 5.07 -3.02 -5.40
N VAL A 4 5.73 -2.42 -6.38
CA VAL A 4 6.85 -3.03 -7.11
C VAL A 4 8.13 -2.74 -6.34
N VAL A 5 8.82 -3.80 -5.95
CA VAL A 5 10.09 -3.71 -5.23
C VAL A 5 11.22 -4.05 -6.19
N THR A 6 12.20 -3.17 -6.29
CA THR A 6 13.37 -3.34 -7.16
C THR A 6 14.63 -3.42 -6.30
N GLY A 7 15.52 -4.36 -6.61
CA GLY A 7 16.72 -4.63 -5.83
C GLY A 7 17.55 -5.72 -6.48
N ASN A 8 18.23 -6.53 -5.67
CA ASN A 8 19.11 -7.59 -6.15
C ASN A 8 19.02 -8.83 -5.26
N ASN A 9 19.34 -9.99 -5.81
CA ASN A 9 19.40 -11.28 -5.12
C ASN A 9 18.08 -11.74 -4.47
N PHE A 10 16.94 -11.38 -5.05
CA PHE A 10 15.66 -11.95 -4.66
C PHE A 10 15.56 -13.41 -5.09
N GLN A 11 14.89 -14.22 -4.27
CA GLN A 11 14.71 -15.65 -4.51
C GLN A 11 13.23 -15.99 -4.54
N ASN A 12 12.86 -16.94 -5.40
CA ASN A 12 11.49 -17.44 -5.46
C ASN A 12 11.23 -18.41 -4.31
N THR A 13 10.90 -17.88 -3.14
CA THR A 13 10.59 -18.65 -1.94
C THR A 13 9.25 -18.22 -1.35
N SER A 14 8.56 -19.12 -0.67
CA SER A 14 7.34 -18.79 0.10
C SER A 14 7.61 -17.86 1.28
N SER A 15 8.87 -17.66 1.63
CA SER A 15 9.29 -16.75 2.69
C SER A 15 9.42 -15.30 2.22
N LEU A 16 9.51 -15.07 0.90
CA LEU A 16 9.62 -13.74 0.31
C LEU A 16 8.39 -12.90 0.66
N ARG A 17 8.59 -11.83 1.42
CA ARG A 17 7.51 -10.92 1.84
C ARG A 17 8.04 -9.53 2.17
N CYS A 18 7.15 -8.56 2.18
CA CYS A 18 7.42 -7.21 2.63
C CYS A 18 6.94 -7.01 4.07
N LYS A 19 7.51 -6.02 4.75
CA LYS A 19 7.02 -5.48 6.00
C LYS A 19 6.90 -3.97 5.86
N PHE A 20 5.71 -3.45 6.15
CA PHE A 20 5.38 -2.03 6.14
C PHE A 20 5.20 -1.58 7.59
N GLY A 21 6.19 -0.86 8.13
CA GLY A 21 6.26 -0.55 9.56
C GLY A 21 6.27 -1.82 10.40
N GLU A 22 5.21 -2.06 11.18
CA GLU A 22 5.07 -3.26 12.00
C GLU A 22 4.24 -4.39 11.35
N ARG A 23 3.71 -4.20 10.14
CA ARG A 23 2.88 -5.21 9.47
C ARG A 23 3.61 -5.92 8.34
N ALA A 24 3.83 -7.22 8.52
CA ALA A 24 4.27 -8.11 7.44
C ALA A 24 3.12 -8.41 6.46
N THR A 25 3.42 -8.50 5.17
CA THR A 25 2.48 -8.86 4.12
C THR A 25 2.34 -10.38 3.99
N ALA A 26 1.34 -10.80 3.21
CA ALA A 26 1.33 -12.13 2.61
C ALA A 26 2.58 -12.35 1.72
N ALA A 27 2.76 -13.58 1.27
CA ALA A 27 3.85 -13.93 0.34
C ALA A 27 3.83 -13.01 -0.89
N ALA A 28 5.00 -12.49 -1.23
CA ALA A 28 5.20 -11.64 -2.39
C ALA A 28 5.11 -12.44 -3.69
N THR A 29 4.75 -11.77 -4.78
CA THR A 29 4.79 -12.37 -6.12
C THR A 29 6.16 -12.11 -6.73
N PHE A 30 6.99 -13.15 -6.77
CA PHE A 30 8.31 -13.10 -7.38
C PHE A 30 8.22 -12.90 -8.90
N ILE A 31 8.99 -11.95 -9.44
CA ILE A 31 9.10 -11.73 -10.89
C ILE A 31 10.46 -12.25 -11.38
N ASN A 32 11.55 -11.75 -10.81
CA ASN A 32 12.91 -12.17 -11.12
C ASN A 32 13.86 -11.82 -9.95
N SER A 33 15.16 -12.12 -10.10
CA SER A 33 16.15 -11.88 -9.03
C SER A 33 16.37 -10.41 -8.66
N THR A 34 15.81 -9.46 -9.42
CA THR A 34 15.91 -8.02 -9.18
C THR A 34 14.55 -7.35 -8.94
N GLN A 35 13.43 -8.04 -9.12
CA GLN A 35 12.09 -7.50 -8.95
C GLN A 35 11.09 -8.51 -8.38
N PHE A 36 10.21 -8.03 -7.52
CA PHE A 36 9.00 -8.73 -7.10
C PHE A 36 7.90 -7.72 -6.72
N THR A 37 6.69 -8.19 -6.47
CA THR A 37 5.58 -7.34 -6.02
C THR A 37 5.00 -7.78 -4.68
N CYS A 38 4.61 -6.79 -3.88
CA CYS A 38 3.89 -6.96 -2.62
C CYS A 38 2.57 -6.21 -2.64
N ILE A 39 1.63 -6.62 -1.78
CA ILE A 39 0.42 -5.87 -1.52
C ILE A 39 0.57 -5.21 -0.16
N SER A 40 0.55 -3.87 -0.12
CA SER A 40 0.58 -3.12 1.13
C SER A 40 -0.67 -3.42 1.97
N PRO A 41 -0.52 -3.68 3.28
CA PRO A 41 -1.64 -4.04 4.14
C PRO A 41 -2.56 -2.85 4.39
N SER A 42 -3.86 -3.10 4.51
CA SER A 42 -4.83 -2.08 4.95
C SER A 42 -4.78 -1.87 6.47
N GLY A 43 -5.29 -0.73 6.93
CA GLY A 43 -5.46 -0.45 8.36
C GLY A 43 -4.17 -0.03 9.09
N LEU A 44 -3.21 0.53 8.36
CA LEU A 44 -2.17 1.37 8.94
C LEU A 44 -2.64 2.83 8.91
N ASN A 45 -2.17 3.63 9.86
CA ASN A 45 -2.45 5.07 9.88
C ASN A 45 -1.81 5.74 8.66
N GLU A 46 -2.39 6.87 8.25
CA GLU A 46 -1.78 7.74 7.25
C GLU A 46 -0.36 8.16 7.65
N GLY A 47 0.48 8.44 6.65
CA GLY A 47 1.86 8.86 6.82
C GLY A 47 2.91 7.80 6.50
N ASP A 48 4.14 8.12 6.85
CA ASP A 48 5.33 7.39 6.40
C ASP A 48 5.57 6.12 7.23
N VAL A 49 5.82 5.02 6.52
CA VAL A 49 6.31 3.77 7.10
C VAL A 49 7.58 3.31 6.40
N TYR A 50 8.44 2.62 7.14
CA TYR A 50 9.57 1.93 6.53
C TYR A 50 9.16 0.62 5.87
N VAL A 51 9.75 0.34 4.72
CA VAL A 51 9.57 -0.90 3.97
C VAL A 51 10.81 -1.77 4.10
N GLU A 52 10.62 -2.91 4.74
CA GLU A 52 11.64 -3.92 4.92
C GLU A 52 11.26 -5.19 4.16
N ILE A 53 12.25 -5.98 3.76
CA ILE A 53 12.06 -7.15 2.90
C ILE A 53 12.74 -8.33 3.55
N THR A 54 12.20 -9.53 3.38
CA THR A 54 12.89 -10.76 3.77
C THR A 54 12.82 -11.79 2.65
N ASN A 55 13.94 -12.46 2.38
CA ASN A 55 14.01 -13.64 1.50
C ASN A 55 14.03 -14.95 2.32
N HIS A 56 14.35 -14.86 3.61
CA HIS A 56 14.72 -15.99 4.48
C HIS A 56 13.91 -15.93 5.78
N GLY A 57 12.98 -16.86 5.92
CA GLY A 57 12.41 -17.27 7.20
C GLY A 57 12.99 -18.63 7.56
N LEU A 58 14.24 -18.69 7.99
CA LEU A 58 14.77 -19.94 8.55
C LEU A 58 14.16 -20.10 9.95
N PHE A 59 13.47 -21.21 10.18
CA PHE A 59 12.92 -21.60 11.49
C PHE A 59 11.94 -20.59 12.15
N GLY A 60 11.17 -19.87 11.35
CA GLY A 60 10.11 -18.98 11.85
C GLY A 60 10.58 -17.57 12.24
N GLU A 61 11.88 -17.29 12.18
CA GLU A 61 12.40 -15.93 12.30
C GLU A 61 12.58 -15.32 10.92
N SER A 62 11.67 -14.42 10.55
CA SER A 62 11.82 -13.59 9.35
C SER A 62 12.85 -12.50 9.64
N ILE A 63 14.08 -12.68 9.17
CA ILE A 63 15.11 -11.64 9.23
C ILE A 63 14.79 -10.64 8.12
N PHE A 64 14.39 -9.44 8.50
CA PHE A 64 14.11 -8.34 7.58
C PHE A 64 15.36 -7.52 7.30
N THR A 65 15.44 -6.94 6.11
CA THR A 65 16.50 -6.01 5.73
C THR A 65 16.41 -4.73 6.55
N SER A 66 17.54 -4.15 6.93
CA SER A 66 17.64 -2.84 7.59
C SER A 66 17.45 -1.65 6.62
N SER A 67 16.87 -1.90 5.44
CA SER A 67 16.62 -0.89 4.41
C SER A 67 15.51 0.06 4.88
N ARG A 68 15.81 1.35 5.00
CA ARG A 68 14.84 2.38 5.42
C ARG A 68 14.18 3.07 4.24
N ASN A 69 13.71 2.29 3.26
CA ASN A 69 12.90 2.84 2.18
C ASN A 69 11.54 3.27 2.75
N VAL A 70 11.00 4.39 2.30
CA VAL A 70 9.77 4.96 2.84
C VAL A 70 8.60 4.67 1.89
N PHE A 71 7.48 4.25 2.46
CA PHE A 71 6.19 4.18 1.81
C PHE A 71 5.21 5.05 2.59
N THR A 72 4.53 5.97 1.90
CA THR A 72 3.57 6.88 2.52
C THR A 72 2.16 6.36 2.29
N TYR A 73 1.38 6.24 3.38
CA TYR A 73 -0.05 6.01 3.30
C TYR A 73 -0.78 7.34 3.12
N ASP A 74 -1.50 7.45 2.01
CA ASP A 74 -2.34 8.61 1.74
C ASP A 74 -3.52 8.69 2.73
N PRO A 75 -4.03 9.90 3.00
CA PRO A 75 -5.23 10.08 3.80
C PRO A 75 -6.43 9.39 3.16
N GLU A 76 -7.41 9.02 3.98
CA GLU A 76 -8.66 8.46 3.49
C GLU A 76 -9.45 9.52 2.71
N MET A 77 -9.83 9.20 1.46
CA MET A 77 -10.72 10.05 0.66
C MET A 77 -12.12 10.09 1.29
N LYS A 78 -12.57 11.30 1.61
CA LYS A 78 -13.87 11.55 2.23
C LYS A 78 -14.64 12.64 1.49
N ILE A 79 -15.93 12.41 1.29
CA ILE A 79 -16.87 13.46 0.87
C ILE A 79 -17.43 14.11 2.13
N ASP A 80 -17.28 15.42 2.25
CA ASP A 80 -17.78 16.19 3.39
C ASP A 80 -19.19 16.73 3.13
N SER A 81 -19.45 17.26 1.93
CA SER A 81 -20.79 17.75 1.58
C SER A 81 -21.05 17.80 0.08
N VAL A 82 -22.33 17.73 -0.27
CA VAL A 82 -22.84 17.83 -1.63
C VAL A 82 -23.92 18.91 -1.67
N PHE A 83 -23.79 19.87 -2.57
CA PHE A 83 -24.70 21.01 -2.67
C PHE A 83 -25.01 21.38 -4.13
N PRO A 84 -26.29 21.56 -4.52
CA PRO A 84 -27.48 21.35 -3.69
C PRO A 84 -27.75 19.84 -3.46
N SER A 85 -28.38 19.50 -2.33
CA SER A 85 -28.73 18.11 -1.98
C SER A 85 -29.97 17.57 -2.73
N SER A 86 -30.61 18.42 -3.55
CA SER A 86 -31.76 18.08 -4.38
C SER A 86 -31.79 18.96 -5.63
N GLY A 87 -32.48 18.49 -6.67
CA GLY A 87 -32.67 19.25 -7.91
C GLY A 87 -33.76 18.67 -8.80
N PRO A 88 -34.08 19.36 -9.91
CA PRO A 88 -35.21 19.01 -10.77
C PRO A 88 -34.99 17.71 -11.55
N ILE A 89 -36.07 16.94 -11.78
CA ILE A 89 -36.05 15.68 -12.56
C ILE A 89 -35.59 15.88 -14.01
N THR A 90 -35.67 17.11 -14.52
CA THR A 90 -35.19 17.49 -15.85
C THR A 90 -33.67 17.41 -15.99
N GLY A 91 -32.93 17.32 -14.89
CA GLY A 91 -31.47 17.27 -14.88
C GLY A 91 -30.82 18.57 -15.35
N ASN A 92 -29.54 18.48 -15.73
CA ASN A 92 -28.72 19.57 -16.27
C ASN A 92 -28.50 20.76 -15.31
N PHE A 93 -28.16 20.47 -14.05
CA PHE A 93 -27.74 21.47 -13.08
C PHE A 93 -26.41 21.06 -12.42
N SER A 94 -25.63 22.06 -12.03
CA SER A 94 -24.32 21.82 -11.39
C SER A 94 -24.49 21.43 -9.93
N VAL A 95 -23.70 20.43 -9.51
CA VAL A 95 -23.59 20.00 -8.12
C VAL A 95 -22.16 20.23 -7.67
N GLN A 96 -22.01 20.95 -6.58
CA GLN A 96 -20.76 21.14 -5.88
C GLN A 96 -20.55 20.00 -4.89
N ILE A 97 -19.41 19.33 -4.98
CA ILE A 97 -18.97 18.33 -4.01
C ILE A 97 -17.77 18.92 -3.29
N THR A 98 -17.79 18.87 -1.97
CA THR A 98 -16.68 19.25 -1.10
C THR A 98 -16.24 18.03 -0.32
N GLY A 99 -14.94 17.91 -0.11
CA GLY A 99 -14.30 16.74 0.46
C GLY A 99 -12.81 16.75 0.16
N GLY A 100 -12.16 15.60 0.32
CA GLY A 100 -10.79 15.35 -0.08
C GLY A 100 -10.19 14.14 0.64
N PRO A 101 -8.92 13.81 0.36
CA PRO A 101 -8.12 14.29 -0.77
C PRO A 101 -8.69 13.81 -2.12
N PHE A 102 -8.74 14.70 -3.12
CA PHE A 102 -9.14 14.39 -4.50
C PHE A 102 -7.93 14.30 -5.42
#